data_AF-A0A081PFS0-F1
#
_entry.id   AF-A0A081PFS0-F1
#
_cell.length_a   1.000
_cell.length_b   1.000
_cell.length_c   1.000
_cell.angle_alpha   90.00
_cell.angle_beta   90.00
_cell.angle_gamma   90.00
#
_symmetry.space_group_name_H-M   'P 1'
#
loop_
_entity.id
_entity.type
_entity.pdbx_description
1 polymer ?
#
loop_
_entity_poly.entity_id
_entity_poly.type
_entity_poly.pdbx_seq_one_letter_code
_entity_poly.pdbx_strand_id
1 'polypeptide(L)'
;MEQPVEMNTLSQILEKLRQKGLDNEIKMTDHGKMQGVGLNKIYKPEDLTIIKTYRFEGDSDPGDNSVLYLLEDNEGQIGYIIDAYGMYSSHEGTGFDDFLKKIPTADRDMQELFK
;
A
#
# COMPACT_ATOMS: atom_id res chain seq x y z
N MET A 1 14.72 -9.35 28.14
CA MET A 1 14.12 -8.38 27.21
C MET A 1 14.05 -9.08 25.88
N GLU A 2 13.04 -9.92 25.73
CA GLU A 2 12.73 -10.56 24.46
C GLU A 2 12.36 -9.43 23.51
N GLN A 3 13.09 -9.29 22.41
CA GLN A 3 12.62 -8.53 21.25
C GLN A 3 11.78 -9.53 20.46
N PRO A 4 10.45 -9.62 20.69
CA PRO A 4 9.63 -10.45 19.83
C PRO A 4 9.79 -9.87 18.42
N VAL A 5 10.05 -10.75 17.46
CA VAL A 5 9.86 -10.47 16.04
C VAL A 5 8.51 -9.75 15.93
N GLU A 6 8.54 -8.44 15.68
CA GLU A 6 7.34 -7.64 15.51
C GLU A 6 6.65 -8.21 14.27
N MET A 7 5.67 -9.09 14.51
CA MET A 7 4.54 -9.31 13.63
C MET A 7 3.91 -7.92 13.41
N ASN A 8 4.50 -7.14 12.51
CA ASN A 8 3.91 -5.89 12.08
C ASN A 8 2.61 -6.32 11.42
N THR A 9 1.49 -6.22 12.13
CA THR A 9 0.18 -6.44 11.54
C THR A 9 -0.14 -5.25 10.65
N LEU A 10 -1.07 -5.41 9.71
CA LEU A 10 -1.56 -4.33 8.87
C LEU A 10 -1.86 -3.08 9.70
N SER A 11 -2.58 -3.27 10.81
CA SER A 11 -2.96 -2.20 11.74
C SER A 11 -1.75 -1.45 12.32
N GLN A 12 -0.65 -2.13 12.66
CA GLN A 12 0.54 -1.47 13.18
C GLN A 12 1.27 -0.65 12.12
N ILE A 13 1.38 -1.16 10.89
CA ILE A 13 1.99 -0.39 9.80
C ILE A 13 1.16 0.85 9.51
N LEU A 14 -0.17 0.71 9.43
CA LEU A 14 -1.06 1.85 9.22
C LEU A 14 -0.97 2.88 10.33
N GLU A 15 -0.86 2.45 11.59
CA GLU A 15 -0.66 3.36 12.71
C GLU A 15 0.69 4.10 12.60
N LYS A 16 1.78 3.40 12.27
CA LYS A 16 3.10 4.02 12.04
C LYS A 16 3.06 5.03 10.89
N LEU A 17 2.38 4.70 9.79
CA LEU A 17 2.19 5.61 8.65
C LEU A 17 1.41 6.86 9.07
N ARG A 18 0.29 6.67 9.79
CA ARG A 18 -0.52 7.78 10.32
C ARG A 18 0.25 8.69 11.28
N GLN A 19 1.08 8.12 12.16
CA GLN A 19 1.94 8.92 13.05
C GLN A 19 2.98 9.75 12.29
N LYS A 20 3.47 9.25 11.15
CA LYS A 20 4.39 9.98 10.27
C LYS A 20 3.69 10.92 9.28
N GLY A 21 2.35 10.98 9.26
CA GLY A 21 1.58 11.75 8.28
C GLY A 21 1.60 11.16 6.87
N LEU A 22 1.89 9.86 6.77
CA LEU A 22 1.90 9.07 5.55
C LEU A 22 0.60 8.27 5.40
N ASP A 23 -0.51 8.76 5.98
CA ASP A 23 -1.82 8.11 5.97
C ASP A 23 -2.56 8.22 4.62
N ASN A 24 -1.85 8.61 3.56
CA ASN A 24 -2.41 8.76 2.23
C ASN A 24 -2.68 7.40 1.57
N GLU A 25 -3.89 6.88 1.80
CA GLU A 25 -4.40 5.69 1.12
C GLU A 25 -4.65 6.03 -0.35
N ILE A 26 -4.12 5.23 -1.27
CA ILE A 26 -4.39 5.34 -2.71
C ILE A 26 -5.27 4.16 -3.10
N LYS A 27 -6.37 4.42 -3.79
CA LYS A 27 -7.28 3.39 -4.28
C LYS A 27 -7.70 3.64 -5.72
N MET A 28 -8.04 2.56 -6.41
CA MET A 28 -8.61 2.67 -7.73
C MET A 28 -10.07 3.12 -7.64
N THR A 29 -10.41 4.13 -8.44
CA THR A 29 -11.79 4.62 -8.60
C THR A 29 -12.52 3.80 -9.65
N ASP A 30 -13.85 3.90 -9.67
CA ASP A 30 -14.73 3.26 -10.67
C ASP A 30 -14.31 3.58 -12.13
N HIS A 31 -13.69 4.75 -12.33
CA HIS A 31 -13.16 5.18 -13.63
C HIS A 31 -11.80 4.55 -14.01
N GLY A 32 -11.28 3.59 -13.23
CA GLY A 32 -10.00 2.92 -13.47
C GLY A 32 -8.78 3.80 -13.20
N LYS A 33 -8.92 4.85 -12.39
CA LYS A 33 -7.82 5.78 -12.04
C LYS A 33 -7.47 5.65 -10.56
N MET A 34 -6.18 5.66 -10.24
CA MET A 34 -5.72 5.72 -8.85
C MET A 34 -5.89 7.12 -8.29
N GLN A 35 -6.58 7.23 -7.16
CA GLN A 35 -6.75 8.49 -6.43
C GLN A 35 -6.44 8.28 -4.95
N GLY A 36 -5.82 9.31 -4.35
CA GLY A 36 -5.65 9.36 -2.91
C GLY A 36 -6.99 9.55 -2.20
N VAL A 37 -7.23 8.84 -1.11
CA VAL A 37 -8.43 8.96 -0.31
C VAL A 37 -8.34 10.24 0.50
N GLY A 38 -9.31 11.13 0.29
CA GLY A 38 -9.26 12.49 0.85
C GLY A 38 -8.41 13.46 0.03
N LEU A 39 -7.66 12.98 -0.96
CA LEU A 39 -6.97 13.81 -1.93
C LEU A 39 -7.72 13.80 -3.26
N ASN A 40 -8.13 14.98 -3.75
CA ASN A 40 -8.64 15.10 -5.11
C ASN A 40 -7.49 15.09 -6.16
N LYS A 41 -6.45 14.27 -5.90
CA LYS A 41 -5.27 14.06 -6.73
C LYS A 41 -5.36 12.70 -7.39
N ILE A 42 -5.18 12.67 -8.70
CA ILE A 42 -5.08 11.44 -9.49
C ILE A 42 -3.60 11.12 -9.65
N TYR A 43 -3.23 9.91 -9.28
CA TYR A 43 -1.88 9.41 -9.44
C TYR A 43 -1.79 8.56 -10.71
N LYS A 44 -0.69 8.75 -11.44
CA LYS A 44 -0.33 7.89 -12.57
C LYS A 44 0.78 6.91 -12.13
N PRO A 45 0.97 5.79 -12.84
CA PRO A 45 2.02 4.85 -12.46
C PRO A 45 3.42 5.45 -12.62
N GLU A 46 3.59 6.40 -13.54
CA GLU A 46 4.83 7.18 -13.74
C GLU A 46 5.10 8.20 -12.62
N ASP A 47 4.08 8.59 -11.86
CA ASP A 47 4.21 9.53 -10.75
C ASP A 47 4.53 8.85 -9.41
N LEU A 48 4.35 7.52 -9.35
CA LEU A 48 4.52 6.73 -8.16
C LEU A 48 5.73 5.80 -8.33
N THR A 49 6.36 5.44 -7.23
CA THR A 49 7.40 4.42 -7.19
C THR A 49 7.12 3.50 -6.02
N ILE A 50 6.95 2.20 -6.27
CA ILE A 50 6.79 1.20 -5.20
C ILE A 50 8.13 1.09 -4.47
N ILE A 51 8.17 1.65 -3.26
CA ILE A 51 9.35 1.62 -2.40
C ILE A 51 9.34 0.39 -1.48
N LYS A 52 8.16 -0.16 -1.14
CA LYS A 52 8.06 -1.35 -0.30
C LYS A 52 6.76 -2.10 -0.54
N THR A 53 6.77 -3.41 -0.29
CA THR A 53 5.57 -4.25 -0.31
C THR A 53 5.53 -5.10 0.94
N TYR A 54 4.38 -5.10 1.61
CA TYR A 54 4.10 -5.91 2.79
C TYR A 54 2.97 -6.86 2.48
N ARG A 55 3.22 -8.15 2.61
CA ARG A 55 2.19 -9.18 2.48
C ARG A 55 1.78 -9.63 3.87
N PHE A 56 0.50 -9.45 4.16
CA PHE A 56 -0.13 -9.93 5.37
C PHE A 56 -0.95 -11.15 5.00
N GLU A 57 -0.58 -12.27 5.58
CA GLU A 57 -1.34 -13.51 5.52
C GLU A 57 -2.05 -13.62 6.88
N GLY A 58 -3.37 -13.54 6.89
CA GLY A 58 -4.15 -13.55 8.12
C GLY A 58 -4.03 -14.90 8.82
N ASP A 59 -3.53 -14.92 10.05
CA ASP A 59 -3.41 -16.16 10.87
C ASP A 59 -4.79 -16.68 11.31
N SER A 60 -5.83 -15.84 11.28
CA SER A 60 -7.13 -16.09 11.91
C SER A 60 -8.28 -16.39 10.94
N ASP A 61 -8.18 -16.03 9.65
CA ASP A 61 -9.21 -16.34 8.66
C ASP A 61 -8.60 -16.43 7.24
N PRO A 62 -8.79 -17.52 6.49
CA PRO A 62 -8.22 -17.72 5.15
C PRO A 62 -8.75 -16.71 4.10
N GLY A 63 -9.71 -15.85 4.46
CA GLY A 63 -10.22 -14.76 3.64
C GLY A 63 -9.54 -13.39 3.84
N ASP A 64 -8.65 -13.23 4.83
CA ASP A 64 -8.10 -11.92 5.22
C ASP A 64 -6.65 -11.71 4.71
N ASN A 65 -6.35 -12.17 3.50
CA ASN A 65 -5.06 -11.92 2.89
C ASN A 65 -5.04 -10.51 2.29
N SER A 66 -4.07 -9.70 2.68
CA SER A 66 -3.92 -8.34 2.16
C SER A 66 -2.47 -8.06 1.83
N VAL A 67 -2.21 -7.31 0.76
CA VAL A 67 -0.92 -6.67 0.54
C VAL A 67 -1.04 -5.16 0.65
N LEU A 68 -0.07 -4.58 1.33
CA LEU A 68 0.14 -3.15 1.39
C LEU A 68 1.37 -2.80 0.55
N TYR A 69 1.17 -2.02 -0.51
CA TYR A 69 2.23 -1.44 -1.32
C TYR A 69 2.49 0.00 -0.83
N LEU A 70 3.69 0.29 -0.33
CA LEU A 70 4.11 1.69 -0.10
C LEU A 70 4.65 2.26 -1.38
N LEU A 71 4.21 3.48 -1.66
CA LEU A 71 4.57 4.22 -2.85
C LEU A 71 5.09 5.59 -2.46
N GLU A 72 6.11 6.05 -3.15
CA GLU A 72 6.60 7.42 -3.08
C GLU A 72 6.18 8.15 -4.35
N ASP A 73 5.54 9.32 -4.20
CA ASP A 73 5.25 10.23 -5.31
C ASP A 73 6.51 11.02 -5.69
N ASN A 74 6.55 11.57 -6.92
CA ASN A 74 7.62 12.46 -7.38
C ASN A 74 7.91 13.66 -6.46
N GLU A 75 6.95 14.09 -5.64
CA GLU A 75 7.12 15.14 -4.63
C GLU A 75 7.76 14.64 -3.32
N GLY A 76 8.09 13.35 -3.21
CA GLY A 76 8.59 12.71 -1.98
C GLY A 76 7.49 12.41 -0.96
N GLN A 77 6.22 12.54 -1.35
CA GLN A 77 5.09 12.15 -0.51
C GLN A 77 4.92 10.64 -0.52
N ILE A 78 4.91 10.01 0.66
CA ILE A 78 4.66 8.58 0.77
C ILE A 78 3.16 8.34 0.95
N GLY A 79 2.63 7.43 0.14
CA GLY A 79 1.29 6.87 0.27
C GLY A 79 1.34 5.35 0.28
N TYR A 80 0.18 4.73 0.44
CA TYR A 80 0.06 3.28 0.42
C TYR A 80 -1.18 2.83 -0.33
N ILE A 81 -1.09 1.67 -0.98
CA ILE A 81 -2.22 0.95 -1.57
C ILE A 81 -2.42 -0.31 -0.74
N ILE A 82 -3.64 -0.55 -0.25
CA ILE A 82 -4.02 -1.83 0.33
C ILE A 82 -4.80 -2.61 -0.73
N ASP A 83 -4.30 -3.79 -1.05
CA ASP A 83 -4.95 -4.77 -1.89
C ASP A 83 -5.37 -5.95 -1.02
N ALA A 84 -6.64 -5.96 -0.60
CA ALA A 84 -7.23 -7.07 0.14
C ALA A 84 -7.77 -8.09 -0.86
N TYR A 85 -7.17 -9.27 -0.91
CA TYR A 85 -7.56 -10.38 -1.78
C TYR A 85 -8.11 -11.55 -0.96
N GLY A 86 -9.42 -11.73 -1.05
CA GLY A 86 -10.21 -12.73 -0.35
C GLY A 86 -11.57 -12.92 -1.03
N MET A 87 -12.45 -13.70 -0.41
CA MET A 87 -13.77 -14.08 -0.97
C MET A 87 -14.71 -12.87 -1.21
N TYR A 88 -14.39 -11.70 -0.63
CA TYR A 88 -15.12 -10.44 -0.78
C TYR A 88 -14.41 -9.41 -1.68
N SER A 89 -13.34 -9.80 -2.36
CA SER A 89 -12.63 -8.91 -3.28
C SER A 89 -13.43 -8.74 -4.56
N SER A 90 -14.37 -7.81 -4.54
CA SER A 90 -15.08 -7.30 -5.73
C SER A 90 -14.17 -6.46 -6.64
N HIS A 91 -12.87 -6.75 -6.71
CA HIS A 91 -11.96 -6.11 -7.67
C HIS A 91 -11.94 -6.89 -8.98
N GLU A 92 -13.08 -6.88 -9.68
CA GLU A 92 -13.16 -7.16 -11.12
C GLU A 92 -12.58 -5.98 -11.93
N GLY A 93 -11.31 -5.65 -11.68
CA GLY A 93 -10.68 -4.49 -12.28
C GLY A 93 -9.31 -4.82 -12.85
N THR A 94 -9.27 -5.30 -14.10
CA THR A 94 -8.02 -5.51 -14.86
C THR A 94 -7.11 -4.27 -14.88
N GLY A 95 -7.67 -3.07 -14.67
CA GLY A 95 -6.91 -1.83 -14.58
C GLY A 95 -5.99 -1.71 -13.37
N PHE A 96 -6.31 -2.35 -12.23
CA PHE A 96 -5.49 -2.25 -11.02
C PHE A 96 -4.17 -2.99 -11.17
N ASP A 97 -4.26 -4.25 -11.63
CA ASP A 97 -3.10 -5.11 -11.87
C ASP A 97 -2.18 -4.53 -12.96
N ASP A 98 -2.76 -4.00 -14.05
CA ASP A 98 -2.00 -3.32 -15.10
C ASP A 98 -1.33 -2.03 -14.58
N PHE A 99 -2.01 -1.28 -13.72
CA PHE A 99 -1.45 -0.08 -13.09
C PHE A 99 -0.25 -0.45 -12.21
N LEU A 100 -0.40 -1.40 -11.27
CA LEU A 100 0.67 -1.85 -10.39
C LEU A 100 1.89 -2.33 -11.18
N LYS A 101 1.68 -3.10 -12.25
CA LYS A 101 2.76 -3.58 -13.13
C LYS A 101 3.50 -2.47 -13.87
N LYS A 102 2.87 -1.30 -14.06
CA LYS A 102 3.48 -0.13 -14.69
C LYS A 102 4.26 0.74 -13.72
N ILE A 103 4.03 0.62 -12.41
CA ILE A 103 4.74 1.42 -11.41
C ILE A 103 6.18 0.89 -11.30
N PRO A 104 7.21 1.75 -11.39
CA PRO A 104 8.57 1.34 -11.10
C PRO A 104 8.71 0.88 -9.64
N THR A 105 9.45 -0.21 -9.41
CA THR A 105 9.79 -0.72 -8.07
C THR A 105 11.22 -0.32 -7.71
N ALA A 106 11.39 0.32 -6.56
CA ALA A 106 12.70 0.73 -6.04
C ALA A 106 13.22 -0.16 -4.90
N ASP A 107 12.39 -1.08 -4.38
CA ASP A 107 12.71 -2.03 -3.28
C ASP A 107 13.62 -1.43 -2.20
N ARG A 108 13.16 -0.35 -1.55
CA ARG A 108 13.89 0.33 -0.48
C ARG A 108 13.79 -0.43 0.84
N ASP A 109 14.82 -0.30 1.68
CA ASP A 109 14.81 -0.96 2.98
C ASP A 109 13.95 -0.21 4.00
N MET A 110 13.25 -0.94 4.88
CA MET A 110 12.34 -0.33 5.87
C MET A 110 13.11 0.57 6.85
N GLN A 111 14.36 0.21 7.14
CA GLN A 111 15.25 0.97 8.00
C GLN A 111 15.49 2.40 7.46
N GLU A 112 15.46 2.59 6.15
CA GLU A 112 15.69 3.90 5.51
C GLU A 112 14.43 4.76 5.51
N LEU A 113 13.25 4.14 5.42
CA LEU A 113 11.96 4.83 5.38
C LEU A 113 11.52 5.35 6.75
N PHE A 114 11.85 4.64 7.82
CA PHE A 114 11.43 4.97 9.18
C PHE A 114 12.49 5.68 10.03
N LYS A 115 13.69 5.95 9.48
CA LYS A 115 14.78 6.70 10.14
C LYS A 115 14.34 8.09 10.60
#